data_AF-A0A5J4UW17-F1
#
_entry.id   AF-A0A5J4UW17-F1
#
_cell.length_a   1.000
_cell.length_b   1.000
_cell.length_c   1.000
_cell.angle_alpha   90.00
_cell.angle_beta   90.00
_cell.angle_gamma   90.00
#
_symmetry.space_group_name_H-M   'P 1'
#
loop_
_entity.id
_entity.type
_entity.pdbx_description
1 polymer ?
#
loop_
_entity_poly.entity_id
_entity_poly.type
_entity_poly.pdbx_seq_one_letter_code
_entity_poly.pdbx_strand_id
1 'polypeptide(L)'
;MKGEDEYSGVVLFGCKIASILLKNNKRVIQGALEDNGLVDSLVAFLHSIPQDQIMPDHIETLYQLLLYASDIQKKLLFEKQAIGTMCLSLNTVNEQQLEKYIDKINWIIYHGVLILKEGQSYPYKAQLEEDGTISRLIQLLHRTDLTNSKIKYKAAIAIGVIFKATLLPQEIKSIVINQIKQDFEESDDQKNEIDLIVLKYIAECKLVNINPSTP
;
A
#
# COMPACT_ATOMS: atom_id res chain seq x y z
N MET A 1 -4.61 8.10 -35.06
CA MET A 1 -3.76 7.36 -34.11
C MET A 1 -2.28 7.66 -34.38
N LYS A 2 -1.80 8.85 -34.02
CA LYS A 2 -0.36 9.21 -34.10
C LYS A 2 0.11 10.09 -32.93
N GLY A 3 -0.75 10.29 -31.92
CA GLY A 3 -0.51 11.23 -30.82
C GLY A 3 -0.48 10.62 -29.42
N GLU A 4 -0.85 9.34 -29.23
CA GLU A 4 -0.87 8.73 -27.89
C GLU A 4 0.51 8.19 -27.46
N ASP A 5 1.34 7.73 -28.39
CA ASP A 5 2.65 7.14 -28.08
C ASP A 5 3.73 8.17 -27.68
N GLU A 6 3.69 9.37 -28.26
CA GLU A 6 4.72 10.39 -28.02
C GLU A 6 4.53 11.09 -26.66
N TYR A 7 3.28 11.33 -26.26
CA TYR A 7 2.94 11.90 -24.95
C TYR A 7 3.24 10.92 -23.80
N SER A 8 3.01 9.62 -24.02
CA SER A 8 3.36 8.58 -23.05
C SER A 8 4.87 8.54 -22.78
N GLY A 9 5.71 8.63 -23.83
CA GLY A 9 7.17 8.64 -23.69
C GLY A 9 7.72 9.82 -22.90
N VAL A 10 7.19 11.03 -23.11
CA VAL A 10 7.61 12.24 -22.39
C VAL A 10 7.25 12.15 -20.90
N VAL A 11 6.04 11.68 -20.57
CA VAL A 11 5.61 11.55 -19.18
C VAL A 11 6.45 10.50 -18.44
N LEU A 12 6.73 9.36 -19.06
CA LEU A 12 7.60 8.32 -18.50
C LEU A 12 9.00 8.85 -18.21
N PHE A 13 9.58 9.60 -19.15
CA PHE A 13 10.89 10.19 -18.97
C PHE A 13 10.89 11.25 -17.85
N GLY A 14 9.84 12.07 -17.77
CA GLY A 14 9.62 13.01 -16.66
C GLY A 14 9.54 12.32 -15.31
N CYS A 15 8.75 11.24 -15.19
CA CYS A 15 8.63 10.45 -13.96
C CYS A 15 9.97 9.83 -13.55
N LYS A 16 10.74 9.33 -14.52
CA LYS A 16 12.07 8.76 -14.28
C LYS A 16 13.07 9.81 -13.79
N ILE A 17 13.09 11.01 -14.38
CA ILE A 17 13.95 12.09 -13.90
C ILE A 17 13.53 12.50 -12.49
N ALA A 18 12.22 12.71 -12.27
CA ALA A 18 11.70 13.10 -10.97
C ALA A 18 12.07 12.08 -9.89
N SER A 19 11.90 10.79 -10.16
CA SER A 19 12.21 9.72 -9.20
C SER A 19 13.68 9.69 -8.81
N ILE A 20 14.60 10.06 -9.71
CA ILE A 20 16.03 10.21 -9.42
C ILE A 20 16.29 11.46 -8.56
N LEU A 21 15.70 12.60 -8.93
CA LEU A 21 15.91 13.88 -8.23
C LEU A 21 15.36 13.89 -6.80
N LEU A 22 14.30 13.10 -6.54
CA LEU A 22 13.67 12.98 -5.23
C LEU A 22 14.51 12.18 -4.23
N LYS A 23 15.43 11.31 -4.69
CA LYS A 23 16.18 10.42 -3.80
C LYS A 23 17.01 11.21 -2.79
N ASN A 24 16.70 11.01 -1.50
CA ASN A 24 17.37 11.69 -0.39
C ASN A 24 17.41 13.23 -0.50
N ASN A 25 16.50 13.84 -1.25
CA ASN A 25 16.51 15.28 -1.51
C ASN A 25 15.28 15.99 -0.91
N LYS A 26 15.40 16.35 0.37
CA LYS A 26 14.31 16.97 1.14
C LYS A 26 13.77 18.27 0.51
N ARG A 27 14.62 19.06 -0.15
CA ARG A 27 14.21 20.31 -0.79
C ARG A 27 13.36 20.05 -2.03
N VAL A 28 13.74 19.07 -2.84
CA VAL A 28 12.97 18.67 -4.03
C VAL A 28 11.64 18.04 -3.60
N ILE A 29 11.64 17.20 -2.56
CA ILE A 29 10.39 16.65 -1.98
C ILE A 29 9.48 17.78 -1.50
N GLN A 30 10.01 18.81 -0.85
CA GLN A 30 9.21 19.95 -0.40
C GLN A 30 8.56 20.68 -1.57
N GLY A 31 9.31 20.97 -2.65
CA GLY A 31 8.76 21.61 -3.85
C GLY A 31 7.74 20.72 -4.57
N ALA A 32 7.94 19.40 -4.56
CA ALA A 32 6.99 18.45 -5.15
C ALA A 32 5.62 18.44 -4.43
N LEU A 33 5.59 18.84 -3.15
CA LEU A 33 4.41 18.85 -2.29
C LEU A 33 3.65 20.19 -2.28
N GLU A 34 4.17 21.22 -2.95
CA GLU A 34 3.46 22.51 -3.11
C GLU A 34 2.10 22.30 -3.79
N ASP A 35 1.18 23.25 -3.57
CA ASP A 35 -0.15 23.21 -4.18
C ASP A 35 -0.06 23.26 -5.71
N ASN A 36 -0.75 22.34 -6.38
CA ASN A 36 -0.63 22.08 -7.82
C ASN A 36 0.80 21.65 -8.23
N GLY A 37 1.57 21.13 -7.29
CA GLY A 37 2.92 20.63 -7.51
C GLY A 37 2.94 19.27 -8.21
N LEU A 38 4.11 18.63 -8.16
CA LEU A 38 4.34 17.34 -8.81
C LEU A 38 3.39 16.26 -8.29
N VAL A 39 3.14 16.21 -6.97
CA VAL A 39 2.26 15.19 -6.37
C VAL A 39 0.85 15.31 -6.94
N ASP A 40 0.27 16.52 -6.93
CA ASP A 40 -1.09 16.75 -7.42
C ASP A 40 -1.20 16.42 -8.92
N SER A 41 -0.17 16.79 -9.69
CA SER A 41 -0.10 16.50 -11.12
C SER A 41 -0.03 14.99 -11.41
N LEU A 42 0.78 14.23 -10.64
CA LEU A 42 0.89 12.78 -10.78
C LEU A 42 -0.40 12.07 -10.37
N VAL A 43 -1.01 12.50 -9.27
CA VAL A 43 -2.29 11.96 -8.80
C VAL A 43 -3.37 12.18 -9.85
N ALA A 44 -3.52 13.40 -10.37
CA ALA A 44 -4.47 13.71 -11.42
C ALA A 44 -4.20 12.90 -12.70
N PHE A 45 -2.94 12.81 -13.13
CA PHE A 45 -2.54 12.06 -14.32
C PHE A 45 -2.89 10.56 -14.18
N LEU A 46 -2.49 9.91 -13.08
CA LEU A 46 -2.70 8.48 -12.88
C LEU A 46 -4.18 8.10 -12.77
N HIS A 47 -5.03 9.01 -12.29
CA HIS A 47 -6.48 8.82 -12.30
C HIS A 47 -7.12 9.06 -13.69
N SER A 48 -6.45 9.82 -14.56
CA SER A 48 -6.96 10.14 -15.90
C SER A 48 -6.68 9.07 -16.96
N ILE A 49 -5.69 8.20 -16.71
CA ILE A 49 -5.31 7.13 -17.65
C ILE A 49 -5.99 5.79 -17.31
N PRO A 50 -6.22 4.92 -18.30
CA PRO A 50 -6.65 3.55 -18.05
C PRO A 50 -5.69 2.79 -17.12
N GLN A 51 -6.23 1.95 -16.24
CA GLN A 51 -5.44 1.26 -15.21
C GLN A 51 -4.41 0.29 -15.78
N ASP A 52 -4.69 -0.31 -16.93
CA ASP A 52 -3.79 -1.19 -17.69
C ASP A 52 -2.63 -0.42 -18.37
N GLN A 53 -2.70 0.91 -18.43
CA GLN A 53 -1.64 1.77 -18.94
C GLN A 53 -0.74 2.34 -17.82
N ILE A 54 -1.01 2.02 -16.56
CA ILE A 54 -0.16 2.42 -15.44
C ILE A 54 1.14 1.60 -15.47
N MET A 55 2.22 2.27 -15.86
CA MET A 55 3.56 1.68 -15.94
C MET A 55 4.35 1.79 -14.63
N PRO A 56 5.36 0.93 -14.41
CA PRO A 56 6.16 0.96 -13.19
C PRO A 56 6.82 2.31 -12.89
N ASP A 57 7.28 3.01 -13.92
CA ASP A 57 7.93 4.31 -13.77
C ASP A 57 6.97 5.41 -13.26
N HIS A 58 5.66 5.32 -13.56
CA HIS A 58 4.67 6.27 -13.01
C HIS A 58 4.53 6.11 -11.49
N ILE A 59 4.51 4.87 -11.02
CA ILE A 59 4.38 4.53 -9.60
C ILE A 59 5.68 4.80 -8.85
N GLU A 60 6.83 4.67 -9.52
CA GLU A 60 8.15 4.86 -8.92
C GLU A 60 8.29 6.25 -8.30
N THR A 61 7.81 7.31 -8.96
CA THR A 61 7.93 8.68 -8.45
C THR A 61 7.17 8.86 -7.12
N LEU A 62 5.93 8.37 -7.03
CA LEU A 62 5.14 8.41 -5.79
C LEU A 62 5.77 7.53 -4.70
N TYR A 63 6.30 6.37 -5.06
CA TYR A 63 7.03 5.50 -4.14
C TYR A 63 8.25 6.21 -3.54
N GLN A 64 9.05 6.90 -4.36
CA GLN A 64 10.24 7.63 -3.88
C GLN A 64 9.86 8.80 -2.96
N LEU A 65 8.77 9.51 -3.25
CA LEU A 65 8.21 10.53 -2.37
C LEU A 65 7.86 9.97 -0.99
N LEU A 66 7.10 8.88 -0.95
CA LEU A 66 6.69 8.24 0.32
C LEU A 66 7.87 7.65 1.09
N LEU A 67 8.86 7.10 0.38
CA LEU A 67 10.04 6.47 0.98
C LEU A 67 10.95 7.50 1.67
N TYR A 68 11.20 8.65 1.05
CA TYR A 68 12.17 9.64 1.53
C TYR A 68 11.55 10.85 2.23
N ALA A 69 10.23 10.97 2.26
CA ALA A 69 9.53 12.01 3.01
C ALA A 69 9.76 11.89 4.53
N SER A 70 9.87 13.04 5.20
CA SER A 70 9.74 13.14 6.66
C SER A 70 8.32 12.78 7.11
N ASP A 71 8.09 12.56 8.41
CA ASP A 71 6.76 12.18 8.92
C ASP A 71 5.69 13.24 8.63
N ILE A 72 6.04 14.53 8.71
CA ILE A 72 5.15 15.64 8.35
C ILE A 72 4.80 15.58 6.85
N GLN A 73 5.79 15.34 6.00
CA GLN A 73 5.60 15.24 4.55
C GLN A 73 4.83 13.98 4.16
N LYS A 74 5.03 12.85 4.85
CA LYS A 74 4.25 11.63 4.67
C LYS A 74 2.78 11.89 4.96
N LYS A 75 2.47 12.55 6.07
CA LYS A 75 1.08 12.92 6.39
C LYS A 75 0.43 13.68 5.22
N LEU A 76 1.13 14.66 4.65
CA LEU A 76 0.63 15.40 3.49
C LEU A 76 0.48 14.51 2.23
N LEU A 77 1.39 13.56 2.01
CA LEU A 77 1.27 12.58 0.92
C LEU A 77 0.05 11.66 1.08
N PHE A 78 -0.28 11.24 2.31
CA PHE A 78 -1.51 10.50 2.60
C PHE A 78 -2.75 11.36 2.34
N GLU A 79 -2.75 12.62 2.78
CA GLU A 79 -3.84 13.58 2.50
C GLU A 79 -4.03 13.83 0.99
N LYS A 80 -2.94 13.85 0.23
CA LYS A 80 -2.96 13.93 -1.25
C LYS A 80 -3.21 12.59 -1.94
N GLN A 81 -3.64 11.54 -1.22
CA GLN A 81 -3.98 10.22 -1.75
C GLN A 81 -2.84 9.53 -2.53
N ALA A 82 -1.58 9.80 -2.19
CA ALA A 82 -0.43 9.24 -2.92
C ALA A 82 -0.43 7.71 -2.90
N ILE A 83 -0.74 7.10 -1.75
CA ILE A 83 -0.79 5.64 -1.60
C ILE A 83 -2.02 5.03 -2.29
N GLY A 84 -3.21 5.62 -2.15
CA GLY A 84 -4.41 5.23 -2.91
C GLY A 84 -4.17 5.26 -4.42
N THR A 85 -3.49 6.29 -4.91
CA THR A 85 -3.08 6.42 -6.32
C THR A 85 -2.11 5.31 -6.72
N MET A 86 -1.11 5.01 -5.90
CA MET A 86 -0.22 3.87 -6.16
C MET A 86 -1.00 2.55 -6.23
N CYS A 87 -2.04 2.38 -5.42
CA CYS A 87 -2.86 1.17 -5.39
C CYS A 87 -3.71 0.99 -6.66
N LEU A 88 -3.85 1.98 -7.54
CA LEU A 88 -4.47 1.79 -8.86
C LEU A 88 -3.71 0.74 -9.69
N SER A 89 -2.39 0.62 -9.49
CA SER A 89 -1.54 -0.36 -10.17
C SER A 89 -1.82 -1.82 -9.76
N LEU A 90 -2.57 -2.05 -8.68
CA LEU A 90 -2.93 -3.40 -8.21
C LEU A 90 -3.95 -4.11 -9.13
N ASN A 91 -4.56 -3.40 -10.07
CA ASN A 91 -5.55 -3.96 -10.99
C ASN A 91 -4.92 -4.62 -12.24
N THR A 92 -3.60 -4.62 -12.36
CA THR A 92 -2.93 -5.28 -13.48
C THR A 92 -3.17 -6.80 -13.49
N VAL A 93 -3.26 -7.35 -14.70
CA VAL A 93 -3.30 -8.81 -14.94
C VAL A 93 -1.90 -9.41 -15.01
N ASN A 94 -0.85 -8.59 -15.13
CA ASN A 94 0.52 -9.07 -15.16
C ASN A 94 1.01 -9.35 -13.72
N GLU A 95 1.02 -10.61 -13.32
CA GLU A 95 1.40 -11.02 -11.96
C GLU A 95 2.82 -10.59 -11.55
N GLN A 96 3.78 -10.55 -12.49
CA GLN A 96 5.14 -10.10 -12.18
C GLN A 96 5.20 -8.61 -11.85
N GLN A 97 4.38 -7.79 -12.53
CA GLN A 97 4.25 -6.36 -12.20
C GLN A 97 3.46 -6.18 -10.91
N LEU A 98 2.36 -6.92 -10.75
CA LEU A 98 1.53 -6.89 -9.55
C LEU A 98 2.34 -7.19 -8.29
N GLU A 99 3.20 -8.22 -8.35
CA GLU A 99 4.09 -8.58 -7.25
C GLU A 99 5.03 -7.42 -6.87
N LYS A 100 5.61 -6.73 -7.86
CA LYS A 100 6.49 -5.56 -7.61
C LYS A 100 5.73 -4.38 -7.03
N TYR A 101 4.49 -4.15 -7.47
CA TYR A 101 3.66 -3.06 -6.94
C TYR A 101 3.27 -3.31 -5.49
N ILE A 102 2.81 -4.52 -5.18
CA ILE A 102 2.41 -4.85 -3.81
C ILE A 102 3.61 -4.88 -2.86
N ASP A 103 4.81 -5.26 -3.31
CA ASP A 103 6.03 -5.13 -2.51
C ASP A 103 6.31 -3.69 -2.09
N LYS A 104 6.19 -2.74 -3.00
CA LYS A 104 6.38 -1.32 -2.71
C LYS A 104 5.32 -0.81 -1.72
N ILE A 105 4.06 -1.18 -1.93
CA ILE A 105 2.95 -0.79 -1.05
C ILE A 105 3.15 -1.38 0.35
N ASN A 106 3.51 -2.66 0.45
CA ASN A 106 3.83 -3.32 1.72
C ASN A 106 4.98 -2.63 2.44
N TRP A 107 6.02 -2.22 1.72
CA TRP A 107 7.15 -1.51 2.31
C TRP A 107 6.72 -0.20 2.96
N ILE A 108 5.91 0.62 2.27
CA ILE A 108 5.38 1.87 2.82
C ILE A 108 4.49 1.62 4.03
N ILE A 109 3.58 0.64 3.92
CA ILE A 109 2.66 0.29 5.01
C ILE A 109 3.43 -0.16 6.25
N TYR A 110 4.37 -1.09 6.08
CA TYR A 110 5.17 -1.65 7.18
C TYR A 110 6.03 -0.59 7.88
N HIS A 111 6.62 0.35 7.13
CA HIS A 111 7.37 1.44 7.76
C HIS A 111 6.48 2.33 8.64
N GLY A 112 5.19 2.46 8.33
CA GLY A 112 4.24 3.21 9.14
C GLY A 112 3.95 2.60 10.52
N VAL A 113 4.28 1.33 10.76
CA VAL A 113 4.04 0.65 12.05
C VAL A 113 5.29 0.54 12.93
N LEU A 114 6.50 0.71 12.39
CA LEU A 114 7.77 0.48 13.10
C LEU A 114 7.94 1.32 14.39
N ILE A 115 7.31 2.49 14.45
CA ILE A 115 7.38 3.40 15.61
C ILE A 115 6.23 3.20 16.61
N LEU A 116 5.29 2.30 16.33
CA LEU A 116 4.10 2.11 17.15
C LEU A 116 4.35 1.13 18.29
N LYS A 117 3.88 1.50 19.48
CA LYS A 117 3.84 0.64 20.65
C LYS A 117 2.66 -0.34 20.58
N GLU A 118 2.68 -1.33 21.46
CA GLU A 118 1.58 -2.28 21.63
C GLU A 118 0.26 -1.55 21.96
N GLY A 119 -0.82 -1.96 21.28
CA GLY A 119 -2.14 -1.35 21.43
C GLY A 119 -2.34 -0.02 20.69
N GLN A 120 -1.31 0.52 20.02
CA GLN A 120 -1.47 1.70 19.16
C GLN A 120 -1.94 1.28 17.78
N SER A 121 -3.04 1.88 17.32
CA SER A 121 -3.60 1.64 15.98
C SER A 121 -2.75 2.28 14.89
N TYR A 122 -2.82 1.72 13.69
CA TYR A 122 -2.13 2.27 12.52
C TYR A 122 -2.58 3.73 12.24
N PRO A 123 -1.66 4.71 12.20
CA PRO A 123 -2.01 6.14 12.22
C PRO A 123 -2.75 6.61 10.97
N TYR A 124 -2.55 5.94 9.84
CA TYR A 124 -3.15 6.31 8.56
C TYR A 124 -4.31 5.40 8.15
N LYS A 125 -4.86 4.59 9.07
CA LYS A 125 -5.90 3.61 8.73
C LYS A 125 -7.12 4.27 8.09
N ALA A 126 -7.61 5.37 8.65
CA ALA A 126 -8.79 6.07 8.14
C ALA A 126 -8.55 6.62 6.72
N GLN A 127 -7.37 7.18 6.46
CA GLN A 127 -6.99 7.69 5.14
C GLN A 127 -6.89 6.56 4.11
N LEU A 128 -6.34 5.40 4.50
CA LEU A 128 -6.26 4.20 3.66
C LEU A 128 -7.63 3.55 3.38
N GLU A 129 -8.60 3.81 4.25
CA GLU A 129 -9.99 3.41 4.04
C GLU A 129 -10.68 4.37 3.06
N GLU A 130 -10.49 5.67 3.25
CA GLU A 130 -11.07 6.74 2.42
C GLU A 130 -10.54 6.73 0.98
N ASP A 131 -9.24 6.50 0.78
CA ASP A 131 -8.62 6.48 -0.56
C ASP A 131 -8.79 5.14 -1.31
N GLY A 132 -9.48 4.18 -0.68
CA GLY A 132 -9.78 2.87 -1.24
C GLY A 132 -8.61 1.88 -1.24
N THR A 133 -7.45 2.19 -0.63
CA THR A 133 -6.33 1.25 -0.52
C THR A 133 -6.77 -0.06 0.15
N ILE A 134 -7.47 0.01 1.29
CA ILE A 134 -7.95 -1.20 1.98
C ILE A 134 -8.87 -2.03 1.08
N SER A 135 -9.80 -1.39 0.36
CA SER A 135 -10.72 -2.07 -0.55
C SER A 135 -9.98 -2.80 -1.67
N ARG A 136 -8.89 -2.24 -2.22
CA ARG A 136 -8.10 -2.87 -3.29
C ARG A 136 -7.31 -4.07 -2.80
N LEU A 137 -6.73 -3.96 -1.60
CA LEU A 137 -6.06 -5.09 -0.96
C LEU A 137 -7.03 -6.25 -0.69
N ILE A 138 -8.26 -5.94 -0.25
CA ILE A 138 -9.31 -6.95 -0.07
C ILE A 138 -9.69 -7.59 -1.41
N GLN A 139 -9.87 -6.80 -2.47
CA GLN A 139 -10.16 -7.34 -3.81
C GLN A 139 -9.08 -8.31 -4.30
N LEU A 140 -7.80 -8.03 -4.04
CA LEU A 140 -6.70 -8.95 -4.37
C LEU A 140 -6.83 -10.30 -3.66
N LEU A 141 -7.27 -10.34 -2.40
CA LEU A 141 -7.48 -11.60 -1.68
C LEU A 141 -8.55 -12.48 -2.36
N HIS A 142 -9.55 -11.86 -2.97
CA HIS A 142 -10.66 -12.54 -3.62
C HIS A 142 -10.40 -12.92 -5.09
N ARG A 143 -9.31 -12.46 -5.70
CA ARG A 143 -8.97 -12.80 -7.09
C ARG A 143 -8.71 -14.29 -7.26
N THR A 144 -9.46 -14.95 -8.12
CA THR A 144 -9.32 -16.39 -8.40
C THR A 144 -8.40 -16.67 -9.59
N ASP A 145 -8.03 -15.65 -10.35
CA ASP A 145 -7.20 -15.73 -11.55
C ASP A 145 -5.69 -15.71 -11.25
N LEU A 146 -5.30 -15.37 -10.02
CA LEU A 146 -3.90 -15.32 -9.59
C LEU A 146 -3.33 -16.72 -9.36
N THR A 147 -2.22 -17.02 -10.04
CA THR A 147 -1.43 -18.25 -9.89
C THR A 147 -0.33 -18.11 -8.83
N ASN A 148 0.24 -16.91 -8.66
CA ASN A 148 1.25 -16.61 -7.65
C ASN A 148 0.61 -16.33 -6.29
N SER A 149 0.64 -17.33 -5.40
CA SER A 149 0.12 -17.25 -4.03
C SER A 149 0.76 -16.12 -3.20
N LYS A 150 2.00 -15.71 -3.51
CA LYS A 150 2.70 -14.63 -2.80
C LYS A 150 1.97 -13.30 -2.88
N ILE A 151 1.21 -13.05 -3.96
CA ILE A 151 0.48 -11.79 -4.12
C ILE A 151 -0.62 -11.67 -3.06
N LYS A 152 -1.39 -12.74 -2.84
CA LYS A 152 -2.42 -12.78 -1.79
C LYS A 152 -1.81 -12.73 -0.40
N TYR A 153 -0.72 -13.44 -0.18
CA TYR A 153 0.07 -13.35 1.05
C TYR A 153 0.49 -11.91 1.35
N LYS A 154 1.11 -11.21 0.40
CA LYS A 154 1.52 -9.82 0.55
C LYS A 154 0.33 -8.90 0.85
N ALA A 155 -0.83 -9.12 0.21
CA ALA A 155 -2.05 -8.36 0.51
C ALA A 155 -2.54 -8.61 1.94
N ALA A 156 -2.53 -9.86 2.40
CA ALA A 156 -2.91 -10.23 3.75
C ALA A 156 -1.98 -9.61 4.80
N ILE A 157 -0.67 -9.56 4.53
CA ILE A 157 0.32 -8.89 5.39
C ILE A 157 0.02 -7.38 5.50
N ALA A 158 -0.19 -6.68 4.37
CA ALA A 158 -0.55 -5.27 4.41
C ALA A 158 -1.83 -5.02 5.22
N ILE A 159 -2.88 -5.80 4.99
CA ILE A 159 -4.14 -5.70 5.74
C ILE A 159 -3.87 -5.93 7.23
N GLY A 160 -3.15 -6.99 7.60
CA GLY A 160 -2.85 -7.29 9.00
C GLY A 160 -2.08 -6.16 9.70
N VAL A 161 -1.15 -5.51 9.01
CA VAL A 161 -0.42 -4.34 9.52
C VAL A 161 -1.34 -3.12 9.69
N ILE A 162 -2.15 -2.80 8.67
CA ILE A 162 -3.11 -1.69 8.73
C ILE A 162 -4.09 -1.87 9.90
N PHE A 163 -4.50 -3.11 10.15
CA PHE A 163 -5.45 -3.45 11.21
C PHE A 163 -4.80 -3.66 12.58
N LYS A 164 -3.51 -3.33 12.78
CA LYS A 164 -2.87 -3.39 14.09
C LYS A 164 -3.74 -2.76 15.18
N ALA A 165 -3.93 -3.50 16.27
CA ALA A 165 -4.73 -3.11 17.43
C ALA A 165 -6.19 -2.72 17.11
N THR A 166 -6.71 -3.10 15.94
CA THR A 166 -8.10 -2.87 15.52
C THR A 166 -8.73 -4.17 15.02
N LEU A 167 -10.05 -4.29 15.10
CA LEU A 167 -10.75 -5.48 14.64
C LEU A 167 -10.72 -5.57 13.11
N LEU A 168 -10.31 -6.72 12.59
CA LEU A 168 -10.56 -7.08 11.20
C LEU A 168 -12.06 -7.22 10.94
N PRO A 169 -12.59 -6.78 9.80
CA PRO A 169 -13.95 -7.07 9.36
C PRO A 169 -14.18 -8.58 9.32
N GLN A 170 -15.35 -9.03 9.76
CA GLN A 170 -15.64 -10.46 9.90
C GLN A 170 -15.53 -11.20 8.57
N GLU A 171 -15.87 -10.52 7.47
CA GLU A 171 -15.92 -11.02 6.11
C GLU A 171 -14.53 -11.42 5.60
N ILE A 172 -13.48 -10.71 6.03
CA ILE A 172 -12.10 -10.93 5.54
C ILE A 172 -11.20 -11.60 6.59
N LYS A 173 -11.64 -11.67 7.85
CA LYS A 173 -10.83 -12.12 8.99
C LYS A 173 -10.21 -13.51 8.77
N SER A 174 -11.02 -14.48 8.37
CA SER A 174 -10.56 -15.85 8.13
C SER A 174 -9.60 -15.94 6.95
N ILE A 175 -9.89 -15.21 5.87
CA ILE A 175 -9.07 -15.19 4.65
C ILE A 175 -7.68 -14.62 4.96
N VAL A 176 -7.62 -13.47 5.64
CA VAL A 176 -6.36 -12.84 6.04
C VAL A 176 -5.53 -13.76 6.94
N ILE A 177 -6.14 -14.31 7.99
CA ILE A 177 -5.42 -15.18 8.94
C ILE A 177 -4.92 -16.45 8.26
N ASN A 178 -5.75 -17.10 7.43
CA ASN A 178 -5.37 -18.33 6.75
C ASN A 178 -4.27 -18.07 5.73
N GLN A 179 -4.33 -16.97 4.99
CA GLN A 179 -3.31 -16.63 4.01
C GLN A 179 -1.95 -16.33 4.65
N ILE A 180 -1.92 -15.71 5.84
CA ILE A 180 -0.69 -15.51 6.62
C ILE A 180 -0.19 -16.86 7.17
N LYS A 181 -1.10 -17.75 7.59
CA LYS A 181 -0.72 -19.08 8.13
C LYS A 181 -0.18 -20.04 7.08
N GLN A 182 -0.73 -20.05 5.86
CA GLN A 182 -0.35 -21.01 4.82
C GLN A 182 1.12 -20.90 4.41
N ASP A 183 1.72 -19.70 4.44
CA ASP A 183 3.14 -19.53 4.09
C ASP A 183 4.10 -20.12 5.14
N PHE A 184 3.64 -20.40 6.37
CA PHE A 184 4.43 -21.12 7.37
C PHE A 184 4.66 -22.59 7.03
N GLU A 185 3.72 -23.22 6.32
CA GLU A 185 3.75 -24.66 6.07
C GLU A 185 4.57 -25.02 4.82
N GLU A 186 4.85 -24.05 3.95
CA GLU A 186 5.50 -24.26 2.64
C GLU A 186 7.01 -23.98 2.60
N SER A 187 7.65 -23.70 3.74
CA SER A 187 9.06 -23.30 3.77
C SER A 187 9.92 -24.00 4.83
N ASP A 188 10.99 -24.64 4.37
CA ASP A 188 12.08 -25.15 5.22
C ASP A 188 12.76 -24.00 5.97
N ASP A 189 12.65 -24.04 7.30
CA ASP A 189 13.53 -23.44 8.30
C ASP A 189 14.18 -22.08 7.95
N GLN A 190 13.39 -21.01 8.08
CA GLN A 190 13.74 -19.63 8.55
C GLN A 190 12.65 -18.57 8.27
N LYS A 191 11.47 -18.97 7.78
CA LYS A 191 10.29 -18.12 7.55
C LYS A 191 9.30 -18.23 8.73
N ASN A 192 8.65 -17.19 9.24
CA ASN A 192 8.52 -15.78 8.86
C ASN A 192 8.32 -14.94 10.13
N GLU A 193 9.35 -14.25 10.62
CA GLU A 193 9.23 -13.31 11.75
C GLU A 193 8.10 -12.28 11.52
N ILE A 194 7.95 -11.83 10.27
CA ILE A 194 6.90 -10.91 9.83
C ILE A 194 5.50 -11.47 10.10
N ASP A 195 5.26 -12.76 9.85
CA ASP A 195 3.93 -13.35 10.02
C ASP A 195 3.52 -13.38 11.49
N LEU A 196 4.45 -13.76 12.37
CA LEU A 196 4.23 -13.74 13.82
C LEU A 196 3.98 -12.32 14.31
N ILE A 197 4.74 -11.34 13.81
CA ILE A 197 4.55 -9.92 14.11
C ILE A 197 3.16 -9.46 13.67
N VAL A 198 2.73 -9.80 12.45
CA VAL A 198 1.43 -9.37 11.90
C VAL A 198 0.28 -10.05 12.64
N LEU A 199 0.39 -11.34 12.95
CA LEU A 199 -0.60 -12.05 13.77
C LEU A 199 -0.68 -11.45 15.17
N LYS A 200 0.45 -11.05 15.77
CA LYS A 200 0.47 -10.28 17.02
C LYS A 200 -0.28 -8.97 16.87
N TYR A 201 -0.01 -8.19 15.81
CA TYR A 201 -0.69 -6.91 15.57
C TYR A 201 -2.22 -7.05 15.49
N ILE A 202 -2.71 -8.08 14.81
CA ILE A 202 -4.14 -8.38 14.73
C ILE A 202 -4.69 -8.77 16.12
N ALA A 203 -3.94 -9.54 16.91
CA ALA A 203 -4.34 -9.99 18.24
C ALA A 203 -4.35 -8.86 19.30
N GLU A 204 -3.66 -7.75 19.06
CA GLU A 204 -3.68 -6.57 19.95
C GLU A 204 -5.03 -5.84 19.98
N CYS A 205 -6.01 -6.22 19.14
CA CYS A 205 -7.33 -5.63 19.19
C CYS A 205 -7.94 -5.84 20.59
N LYS A 206 -8.26 -4.75 21.30
CA LYS A 206 -8.99 -4.86 22.56
C LYS A 206 -10.36 -5.47 22.26
N LEU A 207 -10.71 -6.53 22.99
CA LEU A 207 -12.08 -7.04 23.05
C LEU A 207 -12.97 -5.96 23.67
N VAL A 208 -13.43 -5.00 22.88
CA VAL A 208 -14.56 -4.15 23.25
C VAL A 208 -15.80 -5.03 23.10
N ASN A 209 -16.08 -5.84 24.12
CA ASN A 209 -17.41 -6.34 24.55
C ASN A 209 -17.25 -7.53 25.49
N ILE A 210 -17.05 -7.24 26.79
CA ILE A 210 -17.59 -8.08 27.86
C ILE A 210 -18.27 -7.13 28.84
N ASN A 211 -19.52 -6.76 28.55
CA ASN A 211 -20.47 -6.34 29.58
C ASN A 211 -21.67 -7.28 29.50
N PRO A 212 -21.80 -8.26 30.41
CA PRO A 212 -23.05 -8.96 30.63
C PRO A 212 -23.90 -8.07 31.55
N SER A 213 -24.70 -7.18 30.98
CA SER A 213 -25.74 -6.45 31.72
C SER A 213 -27.10 -7.02 31.36
N THR A 214 -27.43 -8.14 31.99
CA THR A 214 -28.81 -8.51 32.32
C THR A 214 -29.05 -8.13 33.78
N PRO A 215 -30.08 -7.35 34.12
CA PRO A 215 -30.85 -7.64 35.33
C PRO A 215 -31.66 -8.94 35.14
#